data_AF-A0A5C6KWP3-F1
#
_entry.id   AF-A0A5C6KWP3-F1
#
_cell.length_a   1.000
_cell.length_b   1.000
_cell.length_c   1.000
_cell.angle_alpha   90.00
_cell.angle_beta   90.00
_cell.angle_gamma   90.00
#
_symmetry.space_group_name_H-M   'P 1'
#
loop_
_entity.id
_entity.type
_entity.pdbx_description
1 polymer ?
#
loop_
_entity_poly.entity_id
_entity_poly.type
_entity_poly.pdbx_seq_one_letter_code
_entity_poly.pdbx_strand_id
1 'polypeptide(L)' 'MKKIISKIHIYKVLPPYKNWYSIMTDDGLNRNNIIIVGKKQLLKVALALIVMVLFNRRTTVSKFKSVQI' A
#
# COMPACT_ATOMS: atom_id res chain seq x y z
N MET A 1 -25.30 -4.95 5.35
CA MET A 1 -24.11 -4.07 5.36
C MET A 1 -23.20 -4.45 4.20
N LYS A 2 -22.84 -3.51 3.32
CA LYS A 2 -21.76 -3.75 2.34
C LYS A 2 -20.49 -4.09 3.11
N LYS A 3 -19.83 -5.19 2.74
CA LYS A 3 -18.58 -5.62 3.36
C LYS A 3 -17.52 -4.56 3.07
N ILE A 4 -17.06 -3.84 4.09
CA ILE A 4 -15.98 -2.86 3.97
C ILE A 4 -14.70 -3.66 3.71
N ILE A 5 -14.23 -3.62 2.46
CA ILE A 5 -13.00 -4.29 2.05
C ILE A 5 -11.91 -3.22 2.06
N SER A 6 -11.07 -3.26 3.08
CA SER A 6 -9.88 -2.40 3.14
C SER A 6 -8.89 -2.85 2.08
N LYS A 7 -8.57 -1.94 1.15
CA LYS A 7 -7.59 -2.14 0.09
C LYS A 7 -6.32 -1.39 0.44
N ILE A 8 -5.19 -2.03 0.19
CA ILE A 8 -3.87 -1.42 0.35
C ILE A 8 -3.19 -1.40 -1.01
N HIS A 9 -2.74 -0.23 -1.45
CA HIS A 9 -2.04 0.00 -2.71
C HIS A 9 -0.62 0.46 -2.45
N ILE A 10 0.34 -0.09 -3.19
CA ILE A 10 1.76 0.29 -3.09
C ILE A 10 2.22 0.80 -4.45
N TYR A 11 2.76 2.02 -4.49
CA TYR A 11 3.24 2.66 -5.71
C TYR A 11 4.59 3.34 -5.51
N LYS A 12 5.32 3.47 -6.62
CA LYS A 12 6.57 4.24 -6.66
C LYS A 12 6.21 5.72 -6.87
N VAL A 13 6.85 6.60 -6.12
CA VAL A 13 6.61 8.04 -6.24
C VAL A 13 7.30 8.58 -7.50
N LEU A 14 6.68 9.57 -8.13
CA LEU A 14 7.19 10.23 -9.32
C LEU A 14 8.50 11.01 -9.03
N PRO A 15 9.32 11.29 -10.05
CA PRO A 15 10.48 12.18 -9.92
C PRO A 15 10.10 13.53 -9.30
N PRO A 16 10.96 14.14 -8.45
CA PRO A 16 12.39 13.85 -8.23
C PRO A 16 12.69 12.73 -7.20
N TYR A 17 11.68 12.09 -6.61
CA TYR A 17 11.83 11.22 -5.44
C TYR A 17 12.12 9.74 -5.79
N LYS A 18 13.29 9.48 -6.40
CA LYS A 18 13.67 8.19 -7.01
C LYS A 18 13.63 6.97 -6.07
N ASN A 19 13.76 7.17 -4.76
CA ASN A 19 13.79 6.13 -3.73
C ASN A 19 12.56 6.16 -2.80
N TRP A 20 11.53 6.93 -3.13
CA TRP A 20 10.33 7.04 -2.32
C TRP A 20 9.24 6.13 -2.87
N TYR A 21 8.49 5.58 -1.93
CA TYR A 21 7.37 4.69 -2.18
C TYR A 21 6.21 5.22 -1.37
N SER A 22 5.00 4.98 -1.84
CA SER A 22 3.79 5.34 -1.10
C SER A 22 2.93 4.12 -0.91
N ILE A 23 2.41 3.99 0.29
CA ILE A 23 1.42 2.98 0.66
C ILE A 23 0.12 3.72 0.96
N MET A 24 -0.88 3.47 0.13
CA MET A 24 -2.22 4.01 0.29
C MET A 24 -3.14 2.96 0.87
N THR A 25 -3.94 3.33 1.85
CA THR A 25 -5.04 2.51 2.38
C THR A 25 -6.37 3.17 2.03
N ASP A 26 -7.29 2.40 1.45
CA ASP A 26 -8.64 2.83 1.07
C ASP A 26 -9.66 1.81 1.63
N ASP A 27 -10.52 2.26 2.54
CA ASP A 27 -11.62 1.45 3.09
C ASP A 27 -12.98 1.79 2.45
N GLY A 28 -13.00 2.67 1.45
CA GLY A 28 -14.20 3.14 0.77
C GLY A 28 -14.83 4.39 1.38
N LEU A 29 -14.37 4.84 2.55
CA LEU A 29 -14.77 6.10 3.19
C LEU A 29 -13.59 7.05 3.35
N ASN A 30 -12.43 6.51 3.75
CA ASN A 30 -11.21 7.24 4.02
C ASN A 30 -10.07 6.73 3.14
N ARG A 31 -9.21 7.68 2.74
CA ARG A 31 -7.99 7.42 1.98
C ARG A 31 -6.81 8.07 2.68
N ASN A 32 -5.88 7.24 3.13
CA ASN A 32 -4.66 7.69 3.78
C ASN A 32 -3.44 7.20 3.01
N ASN A 33 -2.41 8.04 2.93
CA ASN A 33 -1.16 7.72 2.25
C ASN A 33 0.01 7.86 3.22
N ILE A 34 0.91 6.88 3.20
CA ILE A 34 2.15 6.89 3.97
C ILE A 34 3.31 6.83 2.98
N ILE A 35 4.21 7.81 3.07
CA ILE A 35 5.43 7.85 2.28
C ILE A 35 6.54 7.10 3.01
N ILE A 36 7.21 6.21 2.29
CA ILE A 36 8.35 5.44 2.75
C ILE A 36 9.57 5.85 1.93
N VAL A 37 10.61 6.27 2.63
CA VAL A 37 11.86 6.69 2.03
C VAL A 37 12.88 5.56 2.12
N GLY A 38 13.30 5.04 0.97
CA GLY A 38 14.37 4.06 0.86
C GLY A 38 13.94 2.60 0.84
N LYS A 39 14.73 1.80 0.12
CA LYS A 39 14.43 0.38 -0.17
C LYS A 39 14.44 -0.53 1.06
N LYS A 40 15.36 -0.30 2.02
CA LYS A 40 15.44 -1.10 3.26
C LYS A 40 14.20 -0.92 4.12
N GLN A 41 13.70 0.31 4.24
CA GLN A 41 12.50 0.60 5.01
C GLN A 41 11.26 0.04 4.29
N LEU A 42 11.20 0.15 2.96
CA LEU A 42 10.15 -0.48 2.17
C LEU A 42 10.07 -2.00 2.42
N LEU A 43 11.20 -2.69 2.46
CA LEU A 43 11.23 -4.13 2.69
C LEU A 43 10.66 -4.50 4.09
N LYS A 44 11.03 -3.74 5.12
CA LYS A 44 10.51 -3.94 6.48
C LYS A 44 8.99 -3.72 6.54
N VAL A 45 8.51 -2.65 5.90
CA VAL A 45 7.06 -2.35 5.88
C VAL A 45 6.28 -3.36 5.05
N ALA A 46 6.81 -3.78 3.90
CA ALA A 46 6.18 -4.81 3.07
C ALA A 46 6.05 -6.15 3.81
N LEU A 47 7.10 -6.56 4.55
CA LEU A 47 7.04 -7.75 5.39
C LEU A 47 5.98 -7.63 6.48
N ALA A 48 5.92 -6.49 7.18
CA ALA A 48 4.92 -6.24 8.22
C ALA A 48 3.48 -6.28 7.65
N LEU A 49 3.26 -5.73 6.46
CA LEU A 49 1.97 -5.78 5.77
C LEU A 49 1.56 -7.19 5.36
N ILE A 50 2.49 -8.00 4.85
CA ILE A 50 2.23 -9.41 4.50
C ILE A 50 1.84 -10.19 5.76
N VAL A 51 2.61 -10.03 6.84
CA VAL A 51 2.31 -10.65 8.14
C VAL A 51 0.92 -10.23 8.62
N MET A 52 0.60 -8.93 8.56
CA MET A 52 -0.71 -8.43 8.95
C MET A 52 -1.85 -9.06 8.12
N VAL A 53 -1.71 -9.19 6.81
CA VAL A 53 -2.73 -9.83 5.95
C VAL A 53 -2.93 -11.30 6.28
N LEU A 54 -1.84 -12.03 6.56
CA LEU A 54 -1.91 -13.45 6.92
C LEU A 54 -2.68 -13.66 8.21
N PHE A 55 -2.47 -12.81 9.21
CA PHE A 55 -3.18 -12.89 10.50
C PHE A 55 -4.57 -12.25 10.47
N ASN A 56 -4.83 -11.29 9.57
CA ASN A 56 -6.07 -10.52 9.53
C ASN A 56 -6.80 -10.71 8.19
N ARG A 57 -7.63 -11.77 8.10
CA ARG A 57 -8.36 -12.23 6.89
C ARG A 57 -9.26 -11.19 6.19
N ARG A 58 -9.45 -9.98 6.75
CA ARG A 58 -10.33 -8.92 6.22
C ARG A 58 -9.62 -7.85 5.39
N THR A 59 -8.28 -7.87 5.32
CA THR A 59 -7.49 -6.89 4.56
C THR A 59 -6.96 -7.48 3.26
N THR A 60 -7.10 -6.75 2.15
CA THR A 60 -6.61 -7.17 0.84
C THR A 60 -5.52 -6.23 0.35
N VAL A 61 -4.31 -6.75 0.14
CA VAL A 61 -3.21 -5.98 -0.47
C VAL A 61 -3.26 -6.20 -1.98
N SER A 62 -3.41 -5.12 -2.76
CA SER A 62 -3.35 -5.18 -4.22
C SER A 62 -2.18 -4.36 -4.74
N LYS A 63 -1.40 -4.95 -5.65
CA LYS A 63 -0.38 -4.23 -6.40
C LYS A 63 -1.07 -3.46 -7.51
N PHE A 64 -1.03 -2.13 -7.45
CA PHE A 64 -1.58 -1.31 -8.53
C PHE A 64 -0.67 -1.45 -9.76
N LYS A 65 -1.24 -1.83 -10.91
CA LYS A 65 -0.56 -1.71 -12.20
C LYS A 65 -0.86 -0.31 -12.73
N SER A 66 0.17 0.49 -13.00
CA SER A 66 -0.03 1.74 -13.73
C SER A 66 -0.51 1.37 -15.14
N VAL A 67 -1.71 1.81 -15.49
CA VAL A 67 -2.12 1.85 -16.90
C VAL A 67 -1.22 2.89 -17.56
N GLN A 68 -0.37 2.46 -18.49
CA GLN A 68 0.31 3.36 -19.41
C GLN A 68 -0.77 3.85 -20.37
N ILE A 69 -1.12 5.13 -20.27
CA ILE A 69 -1.94 5.86 -21.25
C ILE A 69 -1.03 6.21 -22.42
#